data_AF-A0A932SK29-F1
#
_entry.id   AF-A0A932SK29-F1
#
_cell.length_a   1.000
_cell.length_b   1.000
_cell.length_c   1.000
_cell.angle_alpha   90.00
_cell.angle_beta   90.00
_cell.angle_gamma   90.00
#
_symmetry.space_group_name_H-M   'P 1'
#
loop_
_entity.id
_entity.type
_entity.pdbx_description
1 polymer ?
#
loop_
_entity_poly.entity_id
_entity_poly.type
_entity_poly.pdbx_seq_one_letter_code
_entity_poly.pdbx_strand_id
1 'polypeptide(L)'
;MKATELLKKDHERVKDLFKEIKSAGNDRKEEILAILTEELRIHSDLEEKIFYPAVKSVDADEIIRFQEAHHDVEEVLVDLEDLTAEDEEFDQRVRELEQEVTEHISEEEGDLFPKVEAELKDRLT
;
A
#
# COMPACT_ATOMS: atom_id res chain seq x y z
N MET A 1 -18.92 9.33 -2.28
CA MET A 1 -17.87 8.44 -1.78
C MET A 1 -16.62 9.27 -1.74
N LYS A 2 -16.00 9.42 -0.58
CA LYS A 2 -14.78 10.22 -0.42
C LYS A 2 -13.59 9.48 -1.03
N ALA A 3 -12.55 10.19 -1.44
CA ALA A 3 -11.30 9.57 -1.89
C ALA A 3 -10.70 8.65 -0.82
N THR A 4 -10.73 9.07 0.45
CA THR A 4 -10.29 8.27 1.62
C THR A 4 -11.10 6.98 1.80
N GLU A 5 -12.37 6.93 1.38
CA GLU A 5 -13.17 5.70 1.43
C GLU A 5 -12.81 4.72 0.29
N LEU A 6 -12.29 5.23 -0.82
CA LEU A 6 -11.79 4.38 -1.92
C LEU A 6 -10.43 3.80 -1.54
N LEU A 7 -9.49 4.63 -1.08
CA LEU A 7 -8.16 4.18 -0.63
C LEU A 7 -8.25 3.12 0.46
N LYS A 8 -9.13 3.31 1.45
CA LYS A 8 -9.39 2.28 2.48
C LYS A 8 -9.88 0.94 1.92
N LYS A 9 -10.61 0.93 0.80
CA LYS A 9 -11.02 -0.33 0.17
C LYS A 9 -9.84 -1.02 -0.49
N ASP A 10 -8.95 -0.25 -1.11
CA ASP A 10 -7.71 -0.78 -1.67
C ASP A 10 -6.84 -1.37 -0.55
N HIS A 11 -6.72 -0.67 0.59
CA HIS A 11 -6.01 -1.17 1.78
C HIS A 11 -6.57 -2.50 2.29
N GLU A 12 -7.90 -2.62 2.41
CA GLU A 12 -8.52 -3.88 2.83
C GLU A 12 -8.27 -5.00 1.82
N ARG A 13 -8.30 -4.68 0.51
CA ARG A 13 -7.96 -5.66 -0.53
C ARG A 13 -6.52 -6.15 -0.41
N VAL A 14 -5.57 -5.23 -0.21
CA VAL A 14 -4.14 -5.54 -0.02
C VAL A 14 -3.92 -6.40 1.23
N LYS A 15 -4.54 -6.05 2.36
CA LYS A 15 -4.50 -6.86 3.61
C LYS A 15 -5.05 -8.27 3.39
N ASP A 16 -6.12 -8.42 2.60
CA ASP A 16 -6.69 -9.73 2.29
C ASP A 16 -5.76 -10.56 1.39
N LEU A 17 -5.11 -9.94 0.41
CA LEU A 17 -4.12 -10.62 -0.44
C LEU A 17 -2.95 -11.18 0.39
N PHE A 18 -2.42 -10.43 1.36
CA PHE A 18 -1.40 -10.97 2.28
C PHE A 18 -1.88 -12.19 3.08
N LYS A 19 -3.13 -12.17 3.57
CA LYS A 19 -3.73 -13.33 4.25
C LYS A 19 -3.85 -14.52 3.29
N GLU A 20 -4.25 -14.28 2.05
CA GLU A 20 -4.34 -15.31 1.02
C GLU A 20 -2.95 -15.94 0.76
N ILE A 21 -1.88 -15.14 0.57
CA ILE A 21 -0.50 -15.63 0.38
C ILE A 21 -0.06 -16.53 1.53
N LYS A 22 -0.29 -16.11 2.79
CA LYS A 22 0.08 -16.90 3.99
C LYS A 22 -0.60 -18.26 4.05
N SER A 23 -1.78 -18.39 3.47
CA SER A 23 -2.59 -19.62 3.50
C SER A 23 -2.45 -20.48 2.25
N ALA A 24 -1.82 -19.95 1.20
CA ALA A 24 -1.66 -20.61 -0.09
C ALA A 24 -0.47 -21.57 -0.13
N GLY A 25 -0.56 -22.59 -0.98
CA GLY A 25 0.61 -23.37 -1.41
C GLY A 25 1.42 -22.62 -2.46
N ASN A 26 2.68 -23.04 -2.68
CA ASN A 26 3.65 -22.35 -3.53
C ASN A 26 3.10 -21.94 -4.91
N ASP A 27 2.48 -22.88 -5.65
CA ASP A 27 1.89 -22.62 -6.97
C ASP A 27 0.94 -21.41 -7.00
N ARG A 28 0.24 -21.16 -5.90
CA ARG A 28 -0.75 -20.08 -5.80
C ARG A 28 -0.20 -18.82 -5.13
N LYS A 29 0.88 -18.91 -4.36
CA LYS A 29 1.53 -17.74 -3.74
C LYS A 29 2.02 -16.77 -4.82
N GLU A 30 2.63 -17.27 -5.88
CA GLU A 30 3.16 -16.44 -6.97
C GLU A 30 2.04 -15.73 -7.74
N GLU A 31 0.94 -16.42 -8.02
CA GLU A 31 -0.24 -15.80 -8.65
C GLU A 31 -0.82 -14.67 -7.80
N ILE A 32 -0.95 -14.90 -6.49
CA ILE A 32 -1.48 -13.88 -5.57
C ILE A 32 -0.49 -12.74 -5.39
N LEU A 33 0.82 -13.02 -5.34
CA LEU A 33 1.86 -12.00 -5.26
C LEU A 33 1.83 -11.09 -6.49
N ALA A 34 1.69 -11.64 -7.69
CA ALA A 34 1.57 -10.83 -8.90
C ALA A 34 0.35 -9.88 -8.86
N ILE A 35 -0.78 -10.36 -8.34
CA ILE A 35 -1.98 -9.51 -8.13
C ILE A 35 -1.68 -8.44 -7.08
N LEU A 36 -1.07 -8.80 -5.95
CA LEU A 36 -0.69 -7.85 -4.90
C LEU A 36 0.25 -6.76 -5.43
N THR A 37 1.26 -7.12 -6.21
CA THR A 37 2.18 -6.17 -6.84
C THR A 37 1.46 -5.18 -7.75
N GLU A 38 0.53 -5.66 -8.58
CA GLU A 38 -0.26 -4.79 -9.46
C GLU A 38 -1.15 -3.83 -8.65
N GLU A 39 -1.85 -4.34 -7.63
CA GLU A 39 -2.73 -3.54 -6.77
C GLU A 39 -1.94 -2.46 -6.00
N LEU A 40 -0.77 -2.82 -5.42
CA LEU A 40 0.10 -1.87 -4.73
C LEU A 40 0.60 -0.76 -5.66
N ARG A 41 1.05 -1.11 -6.88
CA ARG A 41 1.53 -0.13 -7.87
C ARG A 41 0.41 0.80 -8.37
N ILE A 42 -0.80 0.29 -8.56
CA ILE A 42 -1.95 1.11 -8.94
C ILE A 42 -2.34 2.06 -7.80
N HIS A 43 -2.35 1.54 -6.58
CA HIS A 43 -2.69 2.29 -5.39
C HIS A 43 -1.71 3.44 -5.14
N SER A 44 -0.40 3.16 -5.09
CA SER A 44 0.62 4.19 -4.91
C SER A 44 0.60 5.23 -6.04
N ASP A 45 0.38 4.81 -7.29
CA ASP A 45 0.21 5.73 -8.42
C ASP A 45 -0.97 6.68 -8.23
N LEU A 46 -2.12 6.17 -7.75
CA LEU A 46 -3.30 6.99 -7.49
C LEU A 46 -3.02 8.02 -6.40
N GLU A 47 -2.31 7.61 -5.36
CA GLU A 47 -1.96 8.49 -4.26
C GLU A 47 -0.99 9.58 -4.68
N GLU A 48 0.13 9.21 -5.29
CA GLU A 48 1.17 10.15 -5.68
C GLU A 48 0.74 11.11 -6.79
N LYS A 49 -0.05 10.64 -7.75
CA LYS A 49 -0.45 11.44 -8.92
C LYS A 49 -1.70 12.27 -8.66
N ILE A 50 -2.57 11.84 -7.73
CA ILE A 50 -3.89 12.45 -7.54
C ILE A 50 -4.11 12.88 -6.09
N PHE A 51 -4.02 11.95 -5.13
CA PHE A 51 -4.41 12.23 -3.75
C PHE A 51 -3.44 13.18 -3.04
N TYR A 52 -2.15 12.83 -2.95
CA TYR A 52 -1.11 13.61 -2.30
C TYR A 52 -0.99 15.04 -2.86
N PRO A 53 -0.99 15.29 -4.19
CA PRO A 53 -1.01 16.65 -4.72
C PRO A 53 -2.24 17.47 -4.28
N ALA A 54 -3.40 16.83 -4.17
CA ALA A 54 -4.65 17.48 -3.76
C ALA A 54 -4.68 17.83 -2.27
N VAL A 55 -3.98 17.05 -1.43
CA VAL A 55 -3.98 17.20 0.03
C VAL A 55 -2.65 17.74 0.60
N LYS A 56 -1.69 18.10 -0.27
CA LYS A 56 -0.36 18.60 0.12
C LYS A 56 -0.36 19.75 1.12
N SER A 57 -1.38 20.60 1.09
CA SER A 57 -1.49 21.72 2.03
C SER A 57 -1.88 21.31 3.45
N VAL A 58 -2.34 20.07 3.65
CA VAL A 58 -2.75 19.54 4.96
C VAL A 58 -1.54 19.19 5.79
N ASP A 59 -0.64 18.35 5.25
CA ASP A 59 0.60 17.95 5.92
C ASP A 59 1.65 17.54 4.87
N ALA A 60 2.48 18.50 4.44
CA ALA A 60 3.46 18.27 3.38
C ALA A 60 4.61 17.37 3.83
N ASP A 61 4.95 17.39 5.11
CA ASP A 61 6.06 16.60 5.66
C ASP A 61 5.64 15.13 5.79
N GLU A 62 4.38 14.84 6.14
CA GLU A 62 3.82 13.49 6.08
C GLU A 62 3.81 12.91 4.68
N ILE A 63 3.35 13.68 3.71
CA ILE A 63 3.29 13.21 2.32
C ILE A 63 4.66 12.83 1.78
N ILE A 64 5.72 13.59 2.14
CA ILE A 64 7.09 13.22 1.74
C ILE A 64 7.48 11.86 2.34
N ARG A 65 7.15 11.60 3.62
CA ARG A 65 7.43 10.31 4.25
C ARG A 65 6.64 9.17 3.61
N PHE A 66 5.38 9.39 3.24
CA PHE A 66 4.60 8.36 2.54
C PHE A 66 5.15 8.04 1.15
N GLN A 67 5.65 9.04 0.42
CA GLN A 67 6.35 8.83 -0.86
C GLN A 67 7.67 8.06 -0.68
N GLU A 68 8.40 8.31 0.41
CA GLU A 68 9.58 7.51 0.77
C GLU A 68 9.18 6.05 1.08
N ALA A 69 8.11 5.83 1.85
CA ALA A 69 7.60 4.49 2.12
C ALA A 69 7.15 3.74 0.85
N HIS A 70 6.55 4.43 -0.13
CA HIS A 70 6.23 3.82 -1.43
C HIS A 70 7.47 3.39 -2.20
N HIS A 71 8.54 4.19 -2.11
CA HIS A 71 9.80 3.83 -2.75
C HIS A 71 10.39 2.56 -2.11
N ASP A 72 10.42 2.49 -0.78
CA ASP A 72 10.92 1.32 -0.04
C ASP A 72 10.10 0.06 -0.39
N VAL A 73 8.77 0.17 -0.42
CA VAL A 73 7.87 -0.92 -0.84
C VAL A 73 8.17 -1.38 -2.26
N GLU A 74 8.41 -0.47 -3.21
CA GLU A 74 8.77 -0.82 -4.58
C GLU A 74 10.14 -1.53 -4.65
N GLU A 75 11.12 -1.16 -3.81
CA GLU A 75 12.39 -1.89 -3.73
C GLU A 75 12.18 -3.35 -3.28
N VAL A 76 11.33 -3.57 -2.28
CA VAL A 76 10.99 -4.94 -1.82
C VAL A 76 10.23 -5.71 -2.90
N LEU A 77 9.33 -5.06 -3.65
CA LEU A 77 8.63 -5.67 -4.77
C LEU A 77 9.58 -6.10 -5.89
N VAL A 78 10.57 -5.27 -6.23
CA VAL A 78 11.60 -5.61 -7.22
C VAL A 78 12.45 -6.80 -6.75
N ASP A 79 12.86 -6.82 -5.48
CA ASP A 79 13.58 -7.97 -4.90
C ASP A 79 12.76 -9.27 -4.99
N LEU A 80 11.44 -9.18 -4.82
CA LEU A 80 10.52 -10.31 -4.94
C LEU A 80 10.31 -10.80 -6.38
N GLU A 81 10.52 -9.97 -7.40
CA GLU A 81 10.42 -10.38 -8.82
C GLU A 81 11.51 -11.40 -9.22
N ASP A 82 12.64 -11.40 -8.50
CA ASP A 82 13.75 -12.34 -8.71
C ASP A 82 13.63 -13.64 -7.88
N LEU A 83 12.57 -13.77 -7.06
CA LEU A 83 12.33 -14.93 -6.19
C LEU A 83 11.13 -15.76 -6.66
N THR A 84 11.20 -17.05 -6.36
CA THR A 84 10.10 -18.02 -6.52
C THR A 84 9.57 -18.45 -5.16
N ALA A 85 8.35 -18.98 -5.10
CA ALA A 85 7.80 -19.47 -3.83
C ALA A 85 8.52 -20.71 -3.28
N GLU A 86 9.45 -21.31 -4.03
CA GLU A 86 10.34 -22.39 -3.57
C GLU A 86 11.60 -21.87 -2.86
N ASP A 87 11.96 -20.60 -3.05
CA ASP A 87 13.15 -20.02 -2.44
C ASP A 87 12.95 -19.80 -0.94
N GLU A 88 13.97 -20.13 -0.13
CA GLU A 88 13.92 -20.03 1.33
C GLU A 88 13.65 -18.58 1.81
N GLU A 89 14.04 -17.60 1.01
CA GLU A 89 13.96 -16.16 1.30
C GLU A 89 12.59 -15.57 0.93
N PHE A 90 11.79 -16.22 0.08
CA PHE A 90 10.52 -15.70 -0.42
C PHE A 90 9.56 -15.31 0.70
N ASP A 91 9.31 -16.26 1.62
CA ASP A 91 8.39 -16.03 2.73
C ASP A 91 8.89 -14.95 3.70
N GLN A 92 10.21 -14.74 3.77
CA GLN A 92 10.78 -13.64 4.54
C GLN A 92 10.50 -12.30 3.87
N ARG A 93 10.79 -12.17 2.58
CA ARG A 93 10.56 -10.91 1.84
C ARG A 93 9.08 -10.53 1.79
N VAL A 94 8.18 -11.51 1.63
CA VAL A 94 6.73 -11.24 1.74
C VAL A 94 6.34 -10.69 3.12
N ARG A 95 6.96 -11.16 4.21
CA ARG A 95 6.68 -10.64 5.56
C ARG A 95 7.21 -9.22 5.76
N GLU A 96 8.37 -8.92 5.20
CA GLU A 96 8.94 -7.57 5.23
C GLU A 96 8.03 -6.60 4.46
N LEU A 97 7.62 -6.97 3.23
CA LEU A 97 6.64 -6.23 2.44
C LEU A 97 5.33 -5.99 3.20
N GLU A 98 4.78 -7.03 3.84
CA GLU A 98 3.54 -6.91 4.62
C GLU A 98 3.68 -5.94 5.79
N GLN A 99 4.84 -5.95 6.46
CA GLN A 99 5.10 -5.05 7.58
C GLN A 99 5.10 -3.59 7.12
N GLU A 100 5.88 -3.27 6.09
CA GLU A 100 5.98 -1.91 5.56
C GLU A 100 4.63 -1.38 5.08
N VAL A 101 3.91 -2.19 4.29
CA VAL A 101 2.59 -1.82 3.79
C VAL A 101 1.57 -1.66 4.92
N THR A 102 1.60 -2.53 5.94
CA THR A 102 0.66 -2.43 7.07
C THR A 102 0.94 -1.20 7.94
N GLU A 103 2.21 -0.84 8.13
CA GLU A 103 2.62 0.36 8.85
C GLU A 103 2.16 1.62 8.09
N HIS A 104 2.46 1.70 6.78
CA HIS A 104 1.98 2.77 5.90
C HIS A 104 0.46 2.96 6.00
N ILE A 105 -0.32 1.88 5.81
CA ILE A 105 -1.78 1.92 5.91
C ILE A 105 -2.25 2.44 7.28
N SER A 106 -1.60 2.00 8.37
CA SER A 106 -1.96 2.40 9.72
C SER A 106 -1.73 3.89 9.95
N GLU A 107 -0.63 4.44 9.43
CA GLU A 107 -0.31 5.86 9.53
C GLU A 107 -1.26 6.72 8.70
N GLU A 108 -1.55 6.32 7.47
CA GLU A 108 -2.49 7.06 6.63
C GLU A 108 -3.91 7.07 7.19
N GLU A 109 -4.45 5.90 7.53
CA GLU A 109 -5.82 5.79 8.04
C GLU A 109 -6.00 6.39 9.43
N GLY A 110 -4.94 6.35 10.23
CA GLY A 110 -4.90 6.81 11.62
C GLY A 110 -4.56 8.28 11.81
N ASP A 111 -3.81 8.87 10.88
CA ASP A 111 -3.29 10.25 11.00
C ASP A 111 -3.67 11.13 9.80
N LEU A 112 -3.18 10.81 8.60
CA LEU A 112 -3.36 11.65 7.42
C LEU A 112 -4.84 11.79 7.03
N PHE A 113 -5.57 10.68 6.88
CA PHE A 113 -6.96 10.71 6.42
C PHE A 113 -7.88 11.49 7.37
N PRO A 114 -7.80 11.33 8.71
CA PRO A 114 -8.52 12.20 9.63
C PRO A 114 -8.22 13.69 9.45
N LYS A 115 -6.94 14.08 9.26
CA LYS A 115 -6.56 15.49 9.00
C LYS A 115 -7.17 15.99 7.69
N VAL A 116 -7.05 15.19 6.62
CA VAL A 116 -7.61 15.50 5.29
C VAL A 116 -9.12 15.69 5.37
N GLU A 117 -9.83 14.78 6.03
CA GLU A 117 -11.28 14.85 6.16
C GLU A 117 -11.75 16.01 7.05
N ALA A 118 -10.96 16.43 8.04
CA ALA A 118 -11.26 17.58 8.88
C ALA A 118 -11.11 18.91 8.11
N GLU A 119 -10.02 19.05 7.35
CA GLU A 119 -9.67 20.27 6.59
C GLU A 119 -10.48 20.42 5.29
N LEU A 120 -10.81 19.32 4.62
CA LEU A 120 -11.46 19.33 3.29
C LEU A 120 -12.97 19.04 3.34
N LYS A 121 -13.62 19.27 4.49
CA LYS A 121 -15.07 19.05 4.72
C LYS A 121 -16.01 19.55 3.60
N ASP A 122 -15.57 20.52 2.79
CA ASP A 122 -16.35 21.13 1.69
C ASP A 122 -15.75 20.95 0.27
N ARG A 123 -14.64 20.21 0.08
CA ARG A 123 -13.88 20.19 -1.20
C ARG A 123 -13.80 18.82 -1.90
N LEU A 124 -14.41 17.77 -1.35
CA LEU A 124 -14.36 16.39 -1.88
C LEU A 124 -15.77 15.77 -2.05
N THR A 125 -16.78 16.59 -2.36
CA THR A 125 -18.14 16.16 -2.75
C THR A 125 -18.34 16.14 -4.26
#